data_AF-A0AAV0IFQ5-F1
#
_entry.id   AF-A0AAV0IFQ5-F1
#
_cell.length_a   1.000
_cell.length_b   1.000
_cell.length_c   1.000
_cell.angle_alpha   90.00
_cell.angle_beta   90.00
_cell.angle_gamma   90.00
#
_symmetry.space_group_name_H-M   'P 1'
#
loop_
_entity.id
_entity.type
_entity.pdbx_description
1 polymer ?
#
loop_
_entity_poly.entity_id
_entity_poly.type
_entity_poly.pdbx_seq_one_letter_code
_entity_poly.pdbx_strand_id
1 'polypeptide(L)'
;MADQNQPPSQEPASTDGGSPHEALFLVLPYLSVLELLNVARVCTSLRRAVEDDDDILPWLNLVVERPLSRRLSDQRLIGISSRGKGRLKSLILVDCINVTDDGLQLVVSNNPLIAKLHVPGCIRLTPDGIIRAVKTLSDDNNDCRLKSLCISNILGINKQHFHTLCSYLQRAHKLGDTATSNIIDVDICPVCDEVSQVYACPQSSERGKCNRKGCKLCIPRCEECGRCADCKEDVELEEATLCSEVLCSECWLHLPKCNHCNQPYCTKHAYRRQQPQGGSGGGTGWLCEACHVKANEVLEHGDDDD
;
A
#
# COMPACT_ATOMS: atom_id res chain seq x y z
N MET A 1 -27.31 -72.29 31.46
CA MET A 1 -27.12 -70.85 31.69
C MET A 1 -26.30 -70.31 30.53
N ALA A 2 -26.99 -69.90 29.47
CA ALA A 2 -26.40 -69.26 28.31
C ALA A 2 -26.92 -67.83 28.33
N ASP A 3 -26.08 -66.88 28.71
CA ASP A 3 -26.41 -65.47 28.66
C ASP A 3 -25.59 -64.80 27.55
N GLN A 4 -26.28 -63.95 26.81
CA GLN A 4 -25.99 -63.59 25.44
C GLN A 4 -24.97 -62.45 25.38
N ASN A 5 -23.90 -62.65 24.61
CA ASN A 5 -23.03 -61.59 24.15
C ASN A 5 -23.80 -60.67 23.18
N GLN A 6 -24.03 -59.43 23.58
CA GLN A 6 -24.41 -58.36 22.66
C GLN A 6 -23.38 -57.22 22.78
N PRO A 7 -22.68 -56.84 21.69
CA PRO A 7 -21.74 -55.74 21.73
C PRO A 7 -22.48 -54.40 21.88
N PRO A 8 -21.83 -53.37 22.46
CA PRO A 8 -22.44 -52.06 22.58
C PRO A 8 -22.71 -51.48 21.19
N SER A 9 -23.92 -50.95 21.02
CA SER A 9 -24.38 -50.22 19.85
C SER A 9 -23.35 -49.18 19.44
N GLN A 10 -22.74 -49.34 18.26
CA GLN A 10 -21.98 -48.27 17.64
C GLN A 10 -22.96 -47.14 17.32
N GLU A 11 -22.88 -46.04 18.06
CA GLU A 11 -23.35 -44.76 17.56
C GLU A 11 -22.63 -44.51 16.22
N PRO A 12 -23.34 -44.09 15.16
CA PRO A 12 -22.66 -43.71 13.94
C PRO A 12 -21.75 -42.54 14.28
N ALA A 13 -20.44 -42.77 14.20
CA ALA A 13 -19.45 -41.70 14.21
C ALA A 13 -19.89 -40.70 13.13
N SER A 14 -20.42 -39.56 13.57
CA SER A 14 -20.81 -38.47 12.70
C SER A 14 -19.54 -37.96 12.04
N THR A 15 -19.23 -38.50 10.86
CA THR A 15 -18.29 -37.91 9.92
C THR A 15 -18.95 -36.69 9.28
N ASP A 16 -19.39 -35.74 10.09
CA ASP A 16 -19.69 -34.41 9.58
C ASP A 16 -18.41 -33.62 9.77
N GLY A 17 -17.55 -33.67 8.76
CA GLY A 17 -16.55 -32.62 8.57
C GLY A 17 -17.34 -31.35 8.28
N GLY A 18 -17.84 -30.73 9.36
CA GLY A 18 -18.91 -29.75 9.32
C GLY A 18 -18.61 -28.67 8.31
N SER A 19 -19.58 -28.38 7.46
CA SER A 19 -19.50 -27.26 6.55
C SER A 19 -19.12 -25.99 7.33
N PRO A 20 -18.31 -25.09 6.73
CA PRO A 20 -17.99 -23.83 7.37
C PRO A 20 -19.29 -23.11 7.77
N HIS A 21 -19.31 -22.51 8.95
CA HIS A 21 -20.45 -21.74 9.41
C HIS A 21 -20.79 -20.64 8.38
N GLU A 22 -22.09 -20.45 8.09
CA GLU A 22 -22.59 -19.46 7.10
C GLU A 22 -22.00 -18.05 7.25
N ALA A 23 -21.71 -17.62 8.48
CA ALA A 23 -21.10 -16.32 8.77
C ALA A 23 -19.74 -16.13 8.07
N LEU A 24 -18.98 -17.20 7.81
CA LEU A 24 -17.70 -17.13 7.09
C LEU A 24 -17.88 -16.68 5.64
N PHE A 25 -18.99 -17.02 4.99
CA PHE A 25 -19.27 -16.63 3.61
C PHE A 25 -19.62 -15.13 3.51
N LEU A 26 -20.23 -14.56 4.56
CA LEU A 26 -20.55 -13.13 4.63
C LEU A 26 -19.30 -12.24 4.69
N VAL A 27 -18.15 -12.80 5.08
CA VAL A 27 -16.88 -12.08 5.18
C VAL A 27 -16.17 -11.99 3.82
N LEU A 28 -16.41 -12.92 2.89
CA LEU A 28 -15.71 -12.99 1.60
C LEU A 28 -15.68 -11.66 0.82
N PRO A 29 -16.77 -10.88 0.73
CA PRO A 29 -16.78 -9.59 0.03
C PRO A 29 -15.87 -8.50 0.62
N TYR A 30 -15.35 -8.71 1.83
CA TYR A 30 -14.48 -7.78 2.54
C TYR A 30 -13.00 -8.19 2.48
N LEU A 31 -12.69 -9.36 1.92
CA LEU A 31 -11.34 -9.89 1.84
C LEU A 31 -10.60 -9.35 0.61
N SER A 32 -9.29 -9.15 0.75
CA SER A 32 -8.39 -8.91 -0.37
C SER A 32 -8.29 -10.14 -1.28
N VAL A 33 -7.76 -9.95 -2.49
CA VAL A 33 -7.55 -11.07 -3.43
C VAL A 33 -6.67 -12.16 -2.82
N LEU A 34 -5.63 -11.78 -2.07
CA LEU A 34 -4.75 -12.75 -1.43
C LEU A 34 -5.49 -13.58 -0.39
N GLU A 35 -6.32 -12.96 0.43
CA GLU A 35 -7.11 -13.64 1.46
C GLU A 35 -8.15 -14.56 0.83
N LEU A 36 -8.85 -14.11 -0.23
CA LEU A 36 -9.77 -14.96 -0.99
C LEU A 36 -9.08 -16.21 -1.55
N LEU A 37 -7.89 -16.04 -2.15
CA LEU A 37 -7.10 -17.17 -2.67
C LEU A 37 -6.64 -18.11 -1.56
N ASN A 38 -6.35 -17.60 -0.35
CA ASN A 38 -6.01 -18.44 0.80
C ASN A 38 -7.23 -19.19 1.33
N VAL A 39 -8.38 -18.52 1.44
CA VAL A 39 -9.66 -19.11 1.87
C VAL A 39 -10.09 -20.24 0.93
N ALA A 40 -9.92 -20.06 -0.39
CA ALA A 40 -10.20 -21.09 -1.39
C ALA A 40 -9.32 -22.35 -1.26
N ARG A 41 -8.23 -22.29 -0.50
CA ARG A 41 -7.33 -23.43 -0.26
C ARG A 41 -7.65 -24.20 1.01
N VAL A 42 -8.54 -23.69 1.87
CA VAL A 42 -8.87 -24.31 3.17
C VAL A 42 -9.73 -25.55 2.99
N CYS A 43 -10.87 -25.44 2.29
CA CYS A 43 -11.77 -26.57 2.05
C CYS A 43 -12.51 -26.41 0.71
N THR A 44 -13.17 -27.49 0.27
CA THR A 44 -13.91 -27.51 -1.00
C THR A 44 -15.13 -26.58 -1.01
N SER A 45 -15.81 -26.41 0.12
CA SER A 45 -16.97 -25.50 0.23
C SER A 45 -16.56 -24.03 0.08
N LEU A 46 -15.48 -23.61 0.75
CA LEU A 46 -14.95 -22.24 0.62
C LEU A 46 -14.36 -22.00 -0.76
N ARG A 47 -13.67 -23.00 -1.32
CA ARG A 47 -13.19 -22.93 -2.71
C ARG A 47 -14.34 -22.65 -3.67
N ARG A 48 -15.43 -23.42 -3.56
CA ARG A 48 -16.61 -23.22 -4.40
C ARG A 48 -17.17 -21.82 -4.19
N ALA A 49 -17.39 -21.34 -2.97
CA ALA A 49 -17.92 -19.99 -2.77
C ALA A 49 -17.04 -18.86 -3.37
N VAL A 50 -15.71 -19.05 -3.43
CA VAL A 50 -14.80 -18.08 -4.07
C VAL A 50 -14.75 -18.25 -5.60
N GLU A 51 -14.91 -19.49 -6.08
CA GLU A 51 -14.82 -19.86 -7.50
C GLU A 51 -16.15 -19.94 -8.24
N ASP A 52 -17.27 -19.85 -7.53
CA ASP A 52 -18.60 -19.89 -8.10
C ASP A 52 -18.80 -18.67 -8.99
N ASP A 53 -19.23 -18.94 -10.23
CA ASP A 53 -19.51 -17.88 -11.17
C ASP A 53 -20.78 -17.11 -10.77
N ASP A 54 -21.70 -17.71 -10.01
CA ASP A 54 -22.97 -17.07 -9.67
C ASP A 54 -22.84 -16.01 -8.56
N ASP A 55 -21.87 -16.16 -7.64
CA ASP A 55 -21.61 -15.16 -6.60
C ASP A 55 -20.47 -14.21 -6.97
N ILE A 56 -20.84 -13.03 -7.46
CA ILE A 56 -19.92 -11.96 -7.82
C ILE A 56 -19.48 -11.11 -6.63
N LEU A 57 -20.13 -11.22 -5.46
CA LEU A 57 -19.93 -10.29 -4.34
C LEU A 57 -18.47 -10.23 -3.86
N PRO A 58 -17.72 -11.36 -3.75
CA PRO A 58 -16.30 -11.36 -3.41
C PRO A 58 -15.43 -10.56 -4.38
N TRP A 59 -15.89 -10.39 -5.62
CA TRP A 59 -15.11 -9.85 -6.72
C TRP A 59 -15.52 -8.42 -7.12
N LEU A 60 -16.44 -7.78 -6.39
CA LEU A 60 -16.83 -6.39 -6.65
C LEU A 60 -15.76 -5.37 -6.26
N ASN A 61 -14.87 -5.73 -5.33
CA ASN A 61 -13.79 -4.87 -4.84
C ASN A 61 -12.47 -5.64 -4.90
N LEU A 62 -11.69 -5.41 -5.96
CA LEU A 62 -10.42 -6.08 -6.16
C LEU A 62 -9.33 -5.25 -5.48
N VAL A 63 -8.74 -5.80 -4.42
CA VAL A 63 -7.58 -5.22 -3.74
C VAL A 63 -6.39 -6.16 -3.88
N VAL A 64 -5.34 -5.69 -4.57
CA VAL A 64 -4.05 -6.38 -4.69
C VAL A 64 -2.94 -5.48 -4.18
N GLU A 65 -2.24 -5.99 -3.18
CA GLU A 65 -1.07 -5.37 -2.57
C GLU A 65 0.02 -6.42 -2.33
N ARG A 66 1.07 -6.06 -1.59
CA ARG A 66 2.13 -7.02 -1.26
C ARG A 66 1.59 -8.17 -0.40
N PRO A 67 2.13 -9.38 -0.57
CA PRO A 67 3.19 -9.78 -1.50
C PRO A 67 2.72 -10.12 -2.92
N LEU A 68 1.41 -10.11 -3.20
CA LEU A 68 0.86 -10.57 -4.49
C LEU A 68 1.18 -9.63 -5.65
N SER A 69 1.25 -8.32 -5.40
CA SER A 69 1.44 -7.28 -6.41
C SER A 69 2.63 -7.50 -7.35
N ARG A 70 3.78 -7.97 -6.83
CA ARG A 70 4.98 -8.26 -7.64
C ARG A 70 4.79 -9.41 -8.62
N ARG A 71 3.84 -10.31 -8.35
CA ARG A 71 3.57 -11.51 -9.16
C ARG A 71 2.35 -11.33 -10.08
N LEU A 72 1.63 -10.22 -9.96
CA LEU A 72 0.46 -9.95 -10.78
C LEU A 72 0.89 -9.48 -12.18
N SER A 73 0.52 -10.25 -13.21
CA SER A 73 0.65 -9.86 -14.61
C SER A 73 -0.72 -9.52 -15.20
N ASP A 74 -0.73 -8.88 -16.37
CA ASP A 74 -1.97 -8.53 -17.08
C ASP A 74 -2.92 -9.72 -17.22
N GLN A 75 -2.43 -10.88 -17.68
CA GLN A 75 -3.24 -12.09 -17.84
C GLN A 75 -3.91 -12.54 -16.54
N ARG A 76 -3.19 -12.45 -15.41
CA ARG A 76 -3.72 -12.81 -14.10
C ARG A 76 -4.74 -11.79 -13.62
N LEU A 77 -4.46 -10.51 -13.79
CA LEU A 77 -5.38 -9.43 -13.46
C LEU A 77 -6.69 -9.56 -14.24
N ILE A 78 -6.62 -9.80 -15.55
CA ILE A 78 -7.78 -10.01 -16.41
C ILE A 78 -8.59 -11.21 -15.91
N GLY A 79 -7.95 -12.37 -15.68
CA GLY A 79 -8.63 -13.57 -15.22
C GLY A 79 -9.25 -13.47 -13.81
N ILE A 80 -8.72 -12.60 -12.95
CA ILE A 80 -9.33 -12.31 -11.65
C ILE A 80 -10.50 -11.34 -11.82
N SER A 81 -10.31 -10.26 -12.59
CA SER A 81 -11.34 -9.24 -12.81
C SER A 81 -12.57 -9.75 -13.57
N SER A 82 -12.43 -10.78 -14.40
CA SER A 82 -13.54 -11.38 -15.14
C SER A 82 -14.59 -12.03 -14.23
N ARG A 83 -14.21 -12.43 -13.01
CA ARG A 83 -15.12 -12.97 -11.99
C ARG A 83 -16.17 -11.96 -11.52
N GLY A 84 -15.85 -10.67 -11.60
CA GLY A 84 -16.82 -9.60 -11.35
C GLY A 84 -17.89 -9.46 -12.43
N LYS A 85 -17.81 -10.21 -13.54
CA LYS A 85 -18.78 -10.22 -14.66
C LYS A 85 -19.16 -8.81 -15.15
N GLY A 86 -18.17 -7.92 -15.25
CA GLY A 86 -18.35 -6.53 -15.68
C GLY A 86 -18.91 -5.58 -14.62
N ARG A 87 -19.09 -6.06 -13.38
CA ARG A 87 -19.66 -5.30 -12.26
C ARG A 87 -18.64 -4.88 -11.21
N LEU A 88 -17.35 -5.00 -11.51
CA LEU A 88 -16.29 -4.51 -10.62
C LEU A 88 -16.52 -3.03 -10.29
N LYS A 89 -16.53 -2.70 -9.00
CA LYS A 89 -16.76 -1.33 -8.49
C LYS A 89 -15.46 -0.65 -8.08
N SER A 90 -14.54 -1.41 -7.49
CA SER A 90 -13.25 -0.91 -7.03
C SER A 90 -12.11 -1.76 -7.56
N LEU A 91 -11.12 -1.12 -8.16
CA LEU A 91 -9.86 -1.74 -8.56
C LEU A 91 -8.72 -1.02 -7.85
N ILE A 92 -8.06 -1.70 -6.91
CA ILE A 92 -6.97 -1.19 -6.10
C ILE A 92 -5.74 -2.07 -6.34
N LEU A 93 -4.75 -1.53 -7.03
CA LEU A 93 -3.49 -2.18 -7.39
C LEU A 93 -2.33 -1.38 -6.79
N VAL A 94 -1.75 -1.87 -5.71
CA VAL A 94 -0.64 -1.20 -5.01
C VAL A 94 0.67 -1.89 -5.36
N ASP A 95 1.66 -1.13 -5.84
CA ASP A 95 2.98 -1.64 -6.24
C ASP A 95 2.91 -2.79 -7.29
N CYS A 96 1.89 -2.80 -8.15
CA CYS A 96 1.73 -3.83 -9.19
C CYS A 96 2.61 -3.53 -10.41
N ILE A 97 3.93 -3.64 -10.22
CA ILE A 97 4.95 -3.23 -11.19
C ILE A 97 4.91 -3.97 -12.52
N ASN A 98 4.18 -5.09 -12.63
CA ASN A 98 4.11 -5.93 -13.83
C ASN A 98 2.81 -5.75 -14.62
N VAL A 99 1.92 -4.87 -14.16
CA VAL A 99 0.70 -4.49 -14.88
C VAL A 99 1.02 -3.38 -15.86
N THR A 100 0.53 -3.51 -17.10
CA THR A 100 0.75 -2.55 -18.19
C THR A 100 -0.51 -1.76 -18.51
N ASP A 101 -0.36 -0.71 -19.32
CA ASP A 101 -1.48 0.09 -19.81
C ASP A 101 -2.53 -0.77 -20.53
N ASP A 102 -2.11 -1.75 -21.32
CA ASP A 102 -3.01 -2.62 -22.08
C ASP A 102 -3.80 -3.56 -21.16
N GLY A 103 -3.12 -4.11 -20.15
CA GLY A 103 -3.76 -4.91 -19.11
C GLY A 103 -4.80 -4.12 -18.33
N LEU A 104 -4.44 -2.91 -17.89
CA LEU A 104 -5.38 -2.01 -17.21
C LEU A 104 -6.55 -1.62 -18.11
N GLN A 105 -6.27 -1.24 -19.36
CA GLN A 105 -7.29 -0.82 -20.32
C GLN A 105 -8.30 -1.95 -20.58
N LEU A 106 -7.85 -3.19 -20.75
CA LEU A 106 -8.75 -4.31 -20.99
C LEU A 106 -9.65 -4.60 -19.79
N VAL A 107 -9.12 -4.52 -18.56
CA VAL A 107 -9.91 -4.67 -17.33
C VAL A 107 -10.98 -3.60 -17.23
N VAL A 108 -10.60 -2.35 -17.52
CA VAL A 108 -11.50 -1.18 -17.49
C VAL A 108 -12.58 -1.28 -18.56
N SER A 109 -12.23 -1.63 -19.80
CA SER A 109 -13.20 -1.83 -20.88
C SER A 109 -14.22 -2.93 -20.57
N ASN A 110 -13.79 -3.98 -19.87
CA ASN A 110 -14.67 -5.08 -19.47
C ASN A 110 -15.51 -4.76 -18.22
N ASN A 111 -15.16 -3.72 -17.46
CA ASN A 111 -15.82 -3.35 -16.20
C ASN A 111 -16.15 -1.84 -16.17
N PRO A 112 -17.14 -1.39 -16.95
CA PRO A 112 -17.49 0.03 -17.05
C PRO A 112 -18.10 0.61 -15.75
N LEU A 113 -18.39 -0.23 -14.75
CA LEU A 113 -18.97 0.19 -13.46
C LEU A 113 -17.93 0.57 -12.39
N ILE A 114 -16.64 0.57 -12.73
CA ILE A 114 -15.58 0.96 -11.78
C ILE A 114 -15.77 2.42 -11.37
N ALA A 115 -15.98 2.63 -10.08
CA ALA A 115 -16.12 3.94 -9.45
C ALA A 115 -14.86 4.35 -8.65
N LYS A 116 -13.97 3.39 -8.36
CA LYS A 116 -12.72 3.61 -7.63
C LYS A 116 -11.57 2.91 -8.35
N LEU A 117 -10.64 3.69 -8.91
CA LEU A 117 -9.45 3.19 -9.60
C LEU A 117 -8.18 3.69 -8.88
N HIS A 118 -7.54 2.81 -8.13
CA HIS A 118 -6.32 3.13 -7.38
C HIS A 118 -5.18 2.29 -7.93
N VAL A 119 -4.14 2.92 -8.45
CA VAL A 119 -2.95 2.27 -9.03
C VAL A 119 -1.63 2.86 -8.49
N PRO A 120 -1.50 3.15 -7.19
CA PRO A 120 -0.28 3.79 -6.67
C PRO A 120 0.94 2.87 -6.82
N GLY A 121 2.06 3.43 -7.25
CA GLY A 121 3.33 2.71 -7.40
C GLY A 121 3.37 1.69 -8.54
N CYS A 122 2.36 1.67 -9.42
CA CYS A 122 2.36 0.85 -10.64
C CYS A 122 3.25 1.48 -11.73
N ILE A 123 4.57 1.43 -11.53
CA ILE A 123 5.57 2.17 -12.33
C ILE A 123 5.61 1.85 -13.83
N ARG A 124 5.02 0.73 -14.29
CA ARG A 124 4.90 0.37 -15.72
C ARG A 124 3.68 0.98 -16.39
N LEU A 125 2.77 1.59 -15.63
CA LEU A 125 1.68 2.38 -16.19
C LEU A 125 2.21 3.76 -16.58
N THR A 126 1.78 4.23 -17.74
CA THR A 126 2.13 5.55 -18.26
C THR A 126 1.01 6.55 -17.98
N PRO A 127 1.30 7.87 -17.93
CA PRO A 127 0.26 8.89 -17.84
C PRO A 127 -0.80 8.76 -18.94
N ASP A 128 -0.38 8.46 -20.18
CA ASP A 128 -1.30 8.23 -21.29
C ASP A 128 -2.17 6.99 -21.10
N GLY A 129 -1.62 5.91 -20.54
CA GLY A 129 -2.38 4.71 -20.17
C GLY A 129 -3.48 5.00 -19.15
N ILE A 130 -3.15 5.77 -18.11
CA ILE A 130 -4.14 6.20 -17.11
C ILE A 130 -5.20 7.10 -17.74
N ILE A 131 -4.82 8.06 -18.59
CA ILE A 131 -5.76 8.92 -19.30
C ILE A 131 -6.71 8.10 -20.16
N ARG A 132 -6.21 7.11 -20.91
CA ARG A 132 -7.06 6.21 -21.73
C ARG A 132 -8.07 5.46 -20.87
N ALA A 133 -7.63 4.88 -19.74
CA ALA A 133 -8.49 4.17 -18.82
C ALA A 133 -9.57 5.08 -18.20
N VAL A 134 -9.19 6.27 -17.72
CA VAL A 134 -10.12 7.25 -17.14
C VAL A 134 -11.12 7.74 -18.17
N LYS A 135 -10.68 7.98 -19.40
CA LYS A 135 -11.57 8.35 -20.51
C LYS A 135 -12.62 7.28 -20.75
N THR A 136 -12.23 6.00 -20.85
CA THR A 136 -13.17 4.89 -21.00
C THR A 136 -14.21 4.82 -19.88
N LEU A 137 -13.81 5.09 -18.63
CA LEU A 137 -14.74 5.14 -17.49
C LEU A 137 -15.62 6.40 -17.46
N SER A 138 -15.28 7.42 -18.24
CA SER A 138 -15.98 8.71 -18.29
C SER A 138 -16.90 8.88 -19.50
N ASP A 139 -16.83 8.00 -20.49
CA ASP A 139 -17.56 8.13 -21.76
C ASP A 139 -19.06 7.72 -21.66
N ASP A 140 -19.52 7.17 -20.53
CA ASP A 140 -20.91 6.77 -20.28
C ASP A 140 -21.82 7.97 -19.91
N ASN A 141 -22.64 8.43 -20.86
CA ASN A 141 -23.88 9.22 -20.68
C ASN A 141 -23.93 10.23 -19.51
N ASN A 142 -23.12 11.30 -19.60
CA ASN A 142 -23.19 12.52 -18.77
C ASN A 142 -22.99 12.37 -17.24
N ASP A 143 -22.77 11.16 -16.73
CA ASP A 143 -22.49 10.92 -15.31
C ASP A 143 -21.25 10.02 -15.19
N CYS A 144 -20.08 10.66 -15.14
CA CYS A 144 -18.83 9.93 -14.97
C CYS A 144 -18.83 9.29 -13.57
N ARG A 145 -18.77 7.95 -13.56
CA ARG A 145 -18.94 7.13 -12.35
C ARG A 145 -17.70 7.11 -11.47
N LEU A 146 -16.55 7.50 -12.02
CA LEU A 146 -15.27 7.46 -11.34
C LEU A 146 -15.23 8.55 -10.27
N LYS A 147 -15.45 8.14 -9.02
CA LYS A 147 -15.49 9.02 -7.83
C LYS A 147 -14.13 9.15 -7.15
N SER A 148 -13.21 8.22 -7.43
CA SER A 148 -11.90 8.22 -6.80
C SER A 148 -10.84 7.61 -7.72
N LEU A 149 -9.77 8.37 -7.94
CA LEU A 149 -8.59 8.03 -8.71
C LEU A 149 -7.36 8.20 -7.80
N CYS A 150 -6.53 7.17 -7.66
CA CYS A 150 -5.28 7.26 -6.92
C CYS A 150 -4.13 6.83 -7.84
N ILE A 151 -3.23 7.76 -8.15
CA ILE A 151 -2.13 7.59 -9.13
C ILE A 151 -0.79 8.07 -8.57
N SER A 152 -0.68 8.15 -7.25
CA SER A 152 0.58 8.48 -6.60
C SER A 152 1.73 7.56 -7.01
N ASN A 153 2.90 8.17 -7.18
CA ASN A 153 4.13 7.49 -7.58
C ASN A 153 4.05 6.80 -8.96
N ILE A 154 3.15 7.23 -9.85
CA ILE A 154 3.27 6.98 -11.29
C ILE A 154 4.33 7.93 -11.86
N LEU A 155 5.21 7.40 -12.71
CA LEU A 155 6.33 8.15 -13.27
C LEU A 155 5.88 9.04 -14.44
N GLY A 156 6.46 10.24 -14.55
CA GLY A 156 6.30 11.11 -15.72
C GLY A 156 4.95 11.84 -15.84
N ILE A 157 4.13 11.87 -14.78
CA ILE A 157 2.94 12.72 -14.77
C ILE A 157 3.38 14.19 -14.74
N ASN A 158 2.88 14.99 -15.69
CA ASN A 158 3.12 16.42 -15.79
C ASN A 158 1.79 17.18 -15.70
N LYS A 159 1.84 18.52 -15.73
CA LYS A 159 0.64 19.35 -15.62
C LYS A 159 -0.38 19.14 -16.74
N GLN A 160 0.08 18.88 -17.96
CA GLN A 160 -0.82 18.64 -19.09
C GLN A 160 -1.63 17.36 -18.86
N HIS A 161 -0.97 16.30 -18.40
CA HIS A 161 -1.64 15.05 -18.01
C HIS A 161 -2.63 15.28 -16.86
N PHE A 162 -2.22 16.02 -15.83
CA PHE A 162 -3.07 16.38 -14.70
C PHE A 162 -4.33 17.14 -15.13
N HIS A 163 -4.19 18.21 -15.91
CA HIS A 163 -5.34 18.97 -16.42
C HIS A 163 -6.24 18.12 -17.31
N THR A 164 -5.67 17.22 -18.13
CA THR A 164 -6.44 16.29 -18.96
C THR A 164 -7.28 15.35 -18.09
N LEU A 165 -6.67 14.75 -17.06
CA LEU A 165 -7.38 13.90 -16.08
C LEU A 165 -8.48 14.69 -15.36
N CYS A 166 -8.17 15.89 -14.87
CA CYS A 166 -9.16 16.78 -14.25
C CYS A 166 -10.31 17.10 -15.21
N SER A 167 -10.07 17.30 -16.50
CA SER A 167 -11.14 17.58 -17.47
C SER A 167 -12.13 16.41 -17.62
N TYR A 168 -11.65 15.17 -17.58
CA TYR A 168 -12.48 13.97 -17.60
C TYR A 168 -13.27 13.80 -16.30
N LEU A 169 -12.63 14.05 -15.15
CA LEU A 169 -13.24 13.96 -13.83
C LEU A 169 -14.22 15.11 -13.53
N GLN A 170 -13.97 16.33 -14.01
CA GLN A 170 -14.85 17.50 -13.82
C GLN A 170 -16.11 17.43 -14.66
N ARG A 171 -16.07 16.80 -15.84
CA ARG A 171 -17.29 16.47 -16.60
C ARG A 171 -18.26 15.60 -15.78
N ALA A 172 -17.80 14.93 -14.73
CA ALA A 172 -18.62 14.17 -13.79
C ALA A 172 -19.36 15.03 -12.75
N HIS A 173 -18.84 16.21 -12.41
CA HIS A 173 -19.30 16.99 -11.26
C HIS A 173 -19.74 18.40 -11.67
N LYS A 174 -20.95 18.53 -12.20
CA LYS A 174 -21.66 19.81 -12.26
C LYS A 174 -22.20 20.17 -10.88
N LEU A 175 -21.35 20.70 -9.99
CA LEU A 175 -21.80 21.55 -8.88
C LEU A 175 -20.63 22.41 -8.43
N GLY A 176 -20.86 23.71 -8.35
CA GLY A 176 -19.85 24.76 -8.15
C GLY A 176 -19.26 24.78 -6.75
N ASP A 177 -18.46 23.78 -6.42
CA ASP A 177 -17.66 23.78 -5.21
C ASP A 177 -16.27 23.24 -5.50
N THR A 178 -15.30 23.68 -4.70
CA THR A 178 -13.86 23.42 -4.70
C THR A 178 -13.44 21.93 -4.58
N ALA A 179 -14.31 20.98 -4.92
CA ALA A 179 -14.29 19.58 -4.56
C ALA A 179 -13.53 18.64 -5.51
N THR A 180 -12.93 19.11 -6.60
CA THR A 180 -12.06 18.26 -7.45
C THR A 180 -10.81 17.79 -6.70
N SER A 181 -10.45 18.48 -5.61
CA SER A 181 -9.34 18.14 -4.72
C SER A 181 -9.48 16.78 -4.02
N ASN A 182 -10.67 16.16 -4.02
CA ASN A 182 -10.90 14.89 -3.30
C ASN A 182 -11.02 13.67 -4.23
N ILE A 183 -11.10 13.86 -5.55
CA ILE A 183 -11.28 12.75 -6.50
C ILE A 183 -9.94 12.12 -6.84
N ILE A 184 -8.91 12.94 -7.05
CA ILE A 184 -7.55 12.53 -7.42
C ILE A 184 -6.58 12.83 -6.28
N ASP A 185 -5.64 11.92 -6.00
CA ASP A 185 -4.71 12.01 -4.86
C ASP A 185 -3.43 12.84 -5.15
N VAL A 186 -3.32 13.40 -6.35
CA VAL A 186 -2.21 14.27 -6.77
C VAL A 186 -2.72 15.67 -7.11
N ASP A 187 -1.84 16.65 -6.99
CA ASP A 187 -2.12 18.06 -7.29
C ASP A 187 -0.81 18.74 -7.75
N ILE A 188 -0.90 19.98 -8.21
CA ILE A 188 0.28 20.80 -8.52
C ILE A 188 0.84 21.36 -7.21
N CYS A 189 2.11 21.06 -6.93
CA CYS A 189 2.81 21.58 -5.76
C CYS A 189 2.99 23.11 -5.90
N PRO A 190 2.53 23.95 -4.96
CA PRO A 190 2.69 25.40 -5.09
C PRO A 190 4.14 25.89 -4.86
N VAL A 191 5.05 25.00 -4.44
CA VAL A 191 6.46 25.34 -4.16
C VAL A 191 7.35 25.03 -5.38
N CYS A 192 7.28 23.81 -5.91
CA CYS A 192 8.09 23.41 -7.07
C CYS A 192 7.32 23.35 -8.39
N ASP A 193 6.01 23.59 -8.37
CA ASP A 193 5.17 23.60 -9.57
C ASP A 193 5.11 22.24 -10.30
N GLU A 194 5.51 21.15 -9.64
CA GLU A 194 5.42 19.78 -10.16
C GLU A 194 4.16 19.06 -9.68
N VAL A 195 3.67 18.13 -10.49
CA VAL A 195 2.52 17.29 -10.11
C VAL A 195 2.98 16.19 -9.15
N SER A 196 2.41 16.17 -7.95
CA SER A 196 2.77 15.18 -6.93
C SER A 196 1.64 15.02 -5.91
N GLN A 197 1.83 14.13 -4.93
CA GLN A 197 0.98 14.17 -3.74
C GLN A 197 1.31 15.41 -2.94
N VAL A 198 0.32 16.28 -2.75
CA VAL A 198 0.47 17.57 -2.08
C VAL A 198 -0.31 17.54 -0.77
N TYR A 199 0.34 17.95 0.31
CA TYR A 199 -0.24 17.91 1.64
C TYR A 199 -0.20 19.28 2.29
N ALA A 200 -1.23 19.60 3.07
CA ALA A 200 -1.18 20.72 4.00
C ALA A 200 -0.41 20.31 5.25
N CYS A 201 0.50 21.17 5.72
CA CYS A 201 1.10 20.96 7.02
C CYS A 201 0.03 21.16 8.11
N PRO A 202 -0.27 20.16 8.95
CA PRO A 202 -1.24 20.33 10.03
C PRO A 202 -0.70 21.39 11.00
N GLN A 203 -1.54 22.38 11.33
CA GLN A 203 -1.18 23.45 12.26
C GLN A 203 -0.78 22.84 13.60
N SER A 204 0.51 22.95 13.98
CA SER A 204 0.88 22.74 15.37
C SER A 204 0.33 23.90 16.19
N SER A 205 -0.53 23.59 17.14
CA SER A 205 -1.01 24.56 18.12
C SER A 205 0.18 25.25 18.82
N GLU A 206 0.07 26.58 18.88
CA GLU A 206 0.70 27.53 19.81
C GLU A 206 1.99 28.30 19.50
N ARG A 207 2.85 27.98 18.52
CA ARG A 207 3.90 28.94 18.08
C ARG A 207 4.21 28.81 16.59
N GLY A 208 3.52 29.60 15.77
CA GLY A 208 3.74 29.74 14.32
C GLY A 208 2.73 28.97 13.46
N LYS A 209 1.94 29.70 12.66
CA LYS A 209 1.00 29.10 11.70
C LYS A 209 1.78 28.58 10.48
N CYS A 210 2.09 27.29 10.44
CA CYS A 210 2.62 26.64 9.24
C CYS A 210 1.48 26.33 8.26
N ASN A 211 0.97 27.33 7.54
CA ASN A 211 -0.06 27.15 6.50
C ASN A 211 0.54 26.69 5.14
N ARG A 212 1.65 25.96 5.17
CA ARG A 212 2.35 25.54 3.96
C ARG A 212 1.69 24.29 3.37
N LYS A 213 1.38 24.35 2.08
CA LYS A 213 0.94 23.23 1.25
C LYS A 213 2.09 22.89 0.30
N GLY A 214 2.43 21.62 0.13
CA GLY A 214 3.57 21.23 -0.69
C GLY A 214 3.72 19.71 -0.82
N CYS A 215 4.53 19.29 -1.78
CA CYS A 215 4.84 17.87 -1.99
C CYS A 215 5.83 17.35 -0.94
N LYS A 216 6.01 16.03 -0.91
CA LYS A 216 6.93 15.34 0.03
C LYS A 216 8.40 15.79 -0.05
N LEU A 217 8.81 16.36 -1.19
CA LEU A 217 10.17 16.87 -1.41
C LEU A 217 10.33 18.32 -0.97
N CYS A 218 9.30 19.15 -1.16
CA CYS A 218 9.35 20.58 -0.80
C CYS A 218 8.99 20.86 0.67
N ILE A 219 8.20 19.97 1.27
CA ILE A 219 7.85 20.03 2.69
C ILE A 219 8.09 18.64 3.26
N PRO A 220 9.36 18.33 3.62
CA PRO A 220 9.69 17.05 4.21
C PRO A 220 8.95 16.88 5.55
N ARG A 221 8.57 15.63 5.85
CA ARG A 221 7.88 15.26 7.09
C ARG A 221 8.75 14.33 7.88
N CYS A 222 8.72 14.50 9.20
CA CYS A 222 9.33 13.59 10.13
C CYS A 222 8.68 12.21 9.98
N GLU A 223 9.50 11.19 9.71
CA GLU A 223 9.05 9.81 9.52
C GLU A 223 8.44 9.19 10.80
N GLU A 224 8.82 9.68 11.98
CA GLU A 224 8.27 9.21 13.27
C GLU A 224 6.91 9.83 13.60
N CYS A 225 6.82 11.17 13.57
CA CYS A 225 5.65 11.89 14.10
C CYS A 225 4.78 12.55 13.02
N GLY A 226 5.19 12.51 11.75
CA GLY A 226 4.45 13.06 10.61
C GLY A 226 4.39 14.59 10.54
N ARG A 227 4.97 15.30 11.53
CA ARG A 227 5.10 16.78 11.52
C ARG A 227 6.08 17.21 10.43
N CYS A 228 5.83 18.34 9.80
CA CYS A 228 6.76 18.89 8.81
C CYS A 228 8.06 19.33 9.49
N ALA A 229 9.21 19.00 8.89
CA ALA A 229 10.51 19.22 9.51
C ALA A 229 10.87 20.71 9.67
N ASP A 230 10.52 21.56 8.69
CA ASP A 230 11.06 22.94 8.61
C ASP A 230 10.06 24.05 8.99
N CYS A 231 9.08 23.80 9.86
CA CYS A 231 8.09 24.85 10.21
C CYS A 231 8.66 25.95 11.14
N LYS A 232 9.98 25.99 11.37
CA LYS A 232 10.69 27.04 12.09
C LYS A 232 11.83 27.55 11.21
N GLU A 233 12.13 28.84 11.31
CA GLU A 233 13.20 29.55 10.57
C GLU A 233 14.62 29.11 10.99
N ASP A 234 14.74 28.17 11.92
CA ASP A 234 16.00 27.63 12.38
C ASP A 234 16.43 26.47 11.47
N VAL A 235 17.13 26.82 10.40
CA VAL A 235 17.74 25.93 9.39
C VAL A 235 18.94 25.17 9.98
N GLU A 236 18.77 24.52 11.11
CA GLU A 236 19.84 23.73 11.72
C GLU A 236 19.38 22.29 11.94
N LEU A 237 19.82 21.48 10.97
CA LEU A 237 19.90 20.04 10.91
C LEU A 237 18.62 19.29 10.51
N GLU A 238 18.47 19.13 9.19
CA GLU A 238 18.14 17.81 8.65
C GLU A 238 19.20 16.80 9.13
N GLU A 239 19.00 16.20 10.29
CA GLU A 239 19.90 15.14 10.77
C GLU A 239 19.61 13.86 9.98
N ALA A 240 20.50 13.57 9.02
CA ALA A 240 20.39 12.41 8.15
C ALA A 240 20.35 11.12 8.99
N THR A 241 19.21 10.43 8.96
CA THR A 241 19.13 9.08 9.53
C THR A 241 19.96 8.09 8.72
N LEU A 242 20.33 6.97 9.35
CA LEU A 242 20.97 5.85 8.64
C LEU A 242 20.07 5.21 7.57
N CYS A 243 18.77 5.51 7.58
CA CYS A 243 17.81 5.06 6.57
C CYS A 243 17.46 6.14 5.53
N SER A 244 18.16 7.28 5.50
CA SER A 244 17.89 8.39 4.57
C SER A 244 16.47 8.97 4.67
N GLU A 245 15.81 8.73 5.80
CA GLU A 245 14.52 9.32 6.16
C GLU A 245 14.73 10.62 6.94
N VAL A 246 13.80 11.56 6.80
CA VAL A 246 13.84 12.84 7.52
C VAL A 246 13.21 12.68 8.89
N LEU A 247 13.86 13.20 9.92
CA LEU A 247 13.33 13.31 11.27
C LEU A 247 13.34 14.76 11.73
N CYS A 248 12.36 15.15 12.55
CA CYS A 248 12.48 16.38 13.31
C CYS A 248 13.46 16.19 14.47
N SER A 249 14.09 17.28 14.93
CA SER A 249 15.10 17.23 15.98
C SER A 249 14.59 16.56 17.26
N GLU A 250 13.32 16.77 17.64
CA GLU A 250 12.71 16.11 18.81
C GLU A 250 12.72 14.58 18.66
N CYS A 251 12.27 14.06 17.52
CA CYS A 251 12.26 12.61 17.28
C CYS A 251 13.69 12.06 17.15
N TRP A 252 14.60 12.79 16.50
CA TRP A 252 16.00 12.38 16.41
C TRP A 252 16.66 12.26 17.78
N LEU A 253 16.37 13.17 18.72
CA LEU A 253 16.89 13.16 20.08
C LEU A 253 16.42 11.94 20.89
N HIS A 254 15.16 11.53 20.74
CA HIS A 254 14.58 10.42 21.51
C HIS A 254 14.84 9.03 20.92
N LEU A 255 15.27 8.93 19.66
CA LEU A 255 15.54 7.63 19.05
C LEU A 255 16.88 7.06 19.54
N PRO A 256 16.96 5.73 19.75
CA PRO A 256 18.23 5.06 20.03
C PRO A 256 19.22 5.26 18.87
N LYS A 257 20.47 5.59 19.20
CA LYS A 257 21.53 5.89 18.22
C LYS A 257 22.56 4.76 18.17
N CYS A 258 23.16 4.58 17.00
CA CYS A 258 24.29 3.67 16.82
C CYS A 258 25.43 4.10 17.74
N ASN A 259 26.01 3.16 18.48
CA ASN A 259 27.07 3.45 19.44
C ASN A 259 28.34 4.05 18.82
N HIS A 260 28.54 3.89 17.51
CA HIS A 260 29.74 4.36 16.82
C HIS A 260 29.52 5.67 16.07
N CYS A 261 28.53 5.75 15.19
CA CYS A 261 28.29 6.95 14.39
C CYS A 261 27.30 7.94 15.01
N ASN A 262 26.69 7.59 16.15
CA ASN A 262 25.70 8.40 16.86
C ASN A 262 24.48 8.79 15.99
N GLN A 263 24.15 7.98 14.98
CA GLN A 263 22.98 8.20 14.11
C GLN A 263 21.88 7.18 14.41
N PRO A 264 20.59 7.56 14.38
CA PRO A 264 19.48 6.65 14.57
C PRO A 264 19.00 6.03 13.24
N TYR A 265 18.32 4.89 13.35
CA TYR A 265 17.31 4.46 12.38
C TYR A 265 15.94 4.94 12.86
N CYS A 266 15.06 5.30 11.92
CA CYS A 266 13.64 5.45 12.23
C CYS A 266 13.05 4.11 12.75
N THR A 267 11.94 4.15 13.47
CA THR A 267 11.29 3.01 14.10
C THR A 267 10.94 1.93 13.08
N LYS A 268 10.48 2.32 11.88
CA LYS A 268 10.18 1.36 10.79
C LYS A 268 11.41 0.58 10.31
N HIS A 269 12.60 1.17 10.44
CA HIS A 269 13.87 0.57 10.05
C HIS A 269 14.71 0.10 11.24
N ALA A 270 14.15 0.06 12.45
CA ALA A 270 14.83 -0.40 13.66
C ALA A 270 15.28 -1.88 13.58
N TYR A 271 14.67 -2.69 12.71
CA TYR A 271 15.08 -4.07 12.47
C TYR A 271 16.48 -4.20 11.85
N ARG A 272 17.05 -3.13 11.27
CA ARG A 272 18.41 -3.12 10.68
C ARG A 272 19.53 -2.93 11.71
N ARG A 273 19.19 -2.78 13.00
CA ARG A 273 20.15 -2.64 14.09
C ARG A 273 20.87 -3.96 14.34
N GLN A 274 22.20 -3.92 14.44
CA GLN A 274 23.04 -5.07 14.72
C GLN A 274 23.48 -5.09 16.19
N GLN A 275 23.63 -6.27 16.77
CA GLN A 275 24.25 -6.41 18.09
C GLN A 275 25.78 -6.42 17.96
N PRO A 276 26.54 -5.79 18.87
CA PRO A 276 27.99 -5.89 18.88
C PRO A 276 28.46 -7.34 19.14
N GLN A 277 29.44 -7.83 18.38
CA GLN A 277 30.08 -9.12 18.66
C GLN A 277 31.03 -8.98 19.87
N GLY A 278 31.05 -9.98 20.77
CA GLY A 278 31.98 -10.04 21.92
C GLY A 278 31.45 -9.55 23.28
N GLY A 279 30.21 -9.07 23.36
CA GLY A 279 29.61 -8.65 24.64
C GLY A 279 29.05 -9.81 25.45
N SER A 280 29.90 -10.49 26.25
CA SER A 280 29.40 -11.26 27.39
C SER A 280 28.83 -10.30 28.45
N GLY A 281 27.53 -10.03 28.36
CA GLY A 281 26.74 -9.40 29.42
C GLY A 281 26.72 -7.85 29.43
N GLY A 282 25.52 -7.30 29.24
CA GLY A 282 25.11 -6.04 29.90
C GLY A 282 25.18 -4.72 29.13
N GLY A 283 25.70 -4.68 27.90
CA GLY A 283 25.72 -3.44 27.10
C GLY A 283 24.39 -3.18 26.38
N THR A 284 23.63 -2.14 26.76
CA THR A 284 22.33 -1.78 26.16
C THR A 284 22.42 -1.08 24.79
N GLY A 285 23.45 -1.37 23.99
CA GLY A 285 23.78 -0.64 22.77
C GLY A 285 23.67 -1.46 21.48
N TRP A 286 23.68 -0.77 20.33
CA TRP A 286 23.60 -1.40 19.00
C TRP A 286 24.50 -0.68 17.99
N LEU A 287 24.84 -1.38 16.89
CA LEU A 287 25.62 -0.84 15.77
C LEU A 287 24.80 -0.83 14.48
N CYS A 288 24.97 0.19 13.66
CA CYS A 288 24.41 0.17 12.31
C CYS A 288 25.17 -0.80 11.40
N GLU A 289 24.55 -1.23 10.31
CA GLU A 289 25.12 -2.19 9.37
C GLU A 289 26.52 -1.78 8.89
N ALA A 290 26.69 -0.50 8.51
CA ALA A 290 27.98 0.04 8.09
C ALA A 290 29.05 0.03 9.20
N CYS A 291 28.69 0.36 10.45
CA CYS A 291 29.63 0.34 11.56
C CYS A 291 29.94 -1.07 12.04
N HIS A 292 28.97 -1.99 11.93
CA HIS A 292 29.16 -3.40 12.28
C HIS A 292 30.12 -4.10 11.31
N VAL A 293 29.98 -3.87 10.00
CA VAL A 293 30.93 -4.40 8.99
C VAL A 293 32.36 -3.92 9.28
N LYS A 294 32.53 -2.61 9.49
CA LYS A 294 33.84 -2.04 9.83
C LYS A 294 34.44 -2.61 11.13
N ALA A 295 33.61 -2.88 12.13
CA ALA A 295 34.08 -3.45 13.39
C ALA A 295 34.60 -4.89 13.23
N ASN A 296 33.99 -5.67 12.33
CA ASN A 296 34.40 -7.05 12.07
C ASN A 296 35.67 -7.13 11.19
N GLU A 297 35.82 -6.24 10.21
CA GLU A 297 37.04 -6.18 9.38
C GLU A 297 38.31 -5.92 10.21
N VAL A 298 38.21 -5.16 11.30
CA VAL A 298 39.33 -4.86 12.21
C VAL A 298 39.73 -6.08 13.06
N LEU A 299 38.80 -6.99 13.35
CA LEU A 299 39.09 -8.21 14.14
C LEU A 299 39.77 -9.29 13.31
N GLU A 300 39.50 -9.37 12.00
CA GLU A 300 40.11 -10.37 11.11
C GLU A 300 41.55 -10.04 10.69
N HIS A 301 42.02 -8.80 10.91
CA HIS A 301 43.39 -8.37 10.60
C HIS A 301 44.28 -8.21 11.85
N GLY A 302 43.80 -8.64 13.02
CA GLY A 302 44.50 -8.48 14.30
C GLY A 302 45.33 -9.70 14.75
N ASP A 303 45.35 -10.79 13.99
CA ASP A 303 45.96 -12.07 14.39
C ASP A 303 47.33 -12.37 13.72
N ASP A 304 47.94 -11.42 13.01
CA ASP A 304 49.17 -11.64 12.22
C ASP A 304 50.45 -10.95 12.76
N ASP A 305 50.50 -10.58 14.05
CA ASP A 305 51.75 -10.11 14.69
C ASP A 305 52.00 -10.85 16.02
N ASP A 306 52.63 -12.04 15.94
CA ASP A 306 53.46 -12.67 17.00
C ASP A 306 54.62 -13.47 16.37
#